data_AF-A0A7S3MIG0-F1
#
_entry.id   AF-A0A7S3MIG0-F1
#
_cell.length_a   1.000
_cell.length_b   1.000
_cell.length_c   1.000
_cell.angle_alpha   90.00
_cell.angle_beta   90.00
_cell.angle_gamma   90.00
#
_symmetry.space_group_name_H-M   'P 1'
#
loop_
_entity.id
_entity.type
_entity.pdbx_description
1 polymer ?
#
loop_
_entity_poly.entity_id
_entity_poly.type
_entity_poly.pdbx_seq_one_letter_code
_entity_poly.pdbx_strand_id
1 'polypeptide(L)'
;FQPSDHILRFAKDLGLIEELILANASLPRFVYWDNQLIALPASLGELCSLKLLGFWAKLRLGFGLLGFIKRKPQKEETLKEFAVRHFGKQVFERVIDPFVSGVYAGDPAKLSAKAALG
;
A
#
# COMPACT_ATOMS: atom_id res chain seq x y z
N PHE A 1 6.52 -10.27 -1.55
CA PHE A 1 7.56 -9.48 -0.88
C PHE A 1 8.86 -9.92 -1.53
N GLN A 2 9.61 -9.00 -2.16
CA GLN A 2 10.92 -9.37 -2.70
C GLN A 2 11.94 -9.12 -1.58
N PRO A 3 12.81 -10.09 -1.26
CA PRO A 3 13.86 -9.88 -0.26
C PRO A 3 14.79 -8.76 -0.73
N SER A 4 15.15 -7.86 0.18
CA SER A 4 16.13 -6.81 -0.12
C SER A 4 17.48 -7.41 -0.49
N ASP A 5 18.27 -6.68 -1.28
CA ASP A 5 19.63 -7.08 -1.68
C ASP A 5 20.51 -7.46 -0.49
N HIS A 6 20.33 -6.79 0.65
CA HIS A 6 21.08 -7.09 1.87
C HIS A 6 20.77 -8.48 2.43
N ILE A 7 19.51 -8.89 2.42
CA ILE A 7 19.08 -10.23 2.90
C ILE A 7 19.61 -11.30 1.95
N LEU A 8 19.55 -11.05 0.63
CA LEU A 8 20.07 -11.99 -0.37
C LEU A 8 21.60 -12.15 -0.28
N ARG A 9 22.33 -11.06 -0.05
CA ARG A 9 23.78 -11.09 0.19
C ARG A 9 24.12 -11.88 1.46
N PHE A 10 23.38 -11.65 2.55
CA PHE A 10 23.59 -12.38 3.79
C PHE A 10 23.32 -13.89 3.62
N ALA A 11 22.24 -14.27 2.93
CA ALA A 11 21.95 -15.67 2.61
C ALA A 11 23.07 -16.30 1.75
N LYS A 12 23.65 -15.52 0.82
CA LYS A 12 24.81 -15.94 0.02
C LYS A 12 26.05 -16.17 0.88
N ASP A 13 26.36 -15.24 1.78
CA ASP A 13 27.54 -15.33 2.66
C ASP A 13 27.45 -16.53 3.61
N LEU A 14 26.23 -16.94 3.98
CA LEU A 14 25.96 -18.14 4.77
C LEU A 14 25.89 -19.45 3.95
N GLY A 15 25.98 -19.37 2.62
CA GLY A 15 25.85 -20.56 1.74
C GLY A 15 24.41 -21.10 1.60
N LEU A 16 23.39 -20.33 1.98
CA LEU A 16 21.98 -20.76 2.06
C LEU A 16 21.17 -20.46 0.79
N ILE A 17 21.82 -20.10 -0.32
CA ILE A 17 21.11 -19.68 -1.55
C ILE A 17 20.25 -20.80 -2.14
N GLU A 18 20.76 -22.04 -2.13
CA GLU A 18 20.05 -23.20 -2.67
C GLU A 18 18.85 -23.64 -1.81
N GLU A 19 18.79 -23.20 -0.55
CA GLU A 19 17.69 -23.48 0.37
C GLU A 19 16.59 -22.40 0.33
N LEU A 20 16.80 -21.33 -0.44
CA LEU A 20 15.94 -20.16 -0.43
C LEU A 20 14.66 -20.40 -1.25
N ILE A 21 13.53 -20.56 -0.54
CA ILE A 21 12.21 -20.72 -1.15
C ILE A 21 11.51 -19.35 -1.23
N LEU A 22 11.31 -18.84 -2.44
CA LEU A 22 10.60 -17.58 -2.68
C LEU A 22 9.09 -17.81 -2.83
N ALA A 23 8.31 -16.95 -2.18
CA ALA A 23 6.87 -16.91 -2.40
C ALA A 23 6.55 -16.42 -3.83
N ASN A 24 5.52 -17.00 -4.45
CA ASN A 24 5.05 -16.58 -5.76
C ASN A 24 4.52 -15.14 -5.71
N ALA A 25 5.23 -14.21 -6.35
CA ALA A 25 4.92 -12.79 -6.35
C ALA A 25 3.66 -12.44 -7.16
N SER A 26 3.19 -13.34 -8.03
CA SER A 26 2.00 -13.16 -8.85
C SER A 26 0.70 -13.48 -8.13
N LEU A 27 0.75 -14.04 -6.92
CA LEU A 27 -0.46 -14.36 -6.16
C LEU A 27 -1.21 -13.08 -5.77
N PRO A 28 -2.55 -13.05 -5.96
CA PRO A 28 -3.35 -11.89 -5.60
C PRO A 28 -3.40 -11.72 -4.09
N ARG A 29 -3.46 -10.46 -3.65
CA ARG A 29 -3.72 -10.11 -2.25
C ARG A 29 -5.20 -9.87 -2.10
N PHE A 30 -5.78 -10.23 -0.97
CA PHE A 30 -7.22 -10.06 -0.74
C PHE A 30 -7.47 -9.12 0.44
N VAL A 31 -8.54 -8.34 0.34
CA VAL A 31 -9.15 -7.61 1.45
C VAL A 31 -10.54 -8.17 1.66
N TYR A 32 -10.87 -8.43 2.92
CA TYR A 32 -12.23 -8.77 3.30
C TYR A 32 -13.03 -7.47 3.51
N TRP A 33 -14.08 -7.29 2.71
CA TRP A 33 -14.93 -6.11 2.77
C TRP A 33 -16.36 -6.48 2.38
N ASP A 34 -17.33 -5.95 3.11
CA ASP A 34 -18.77 -6.15 2.84
C ASP A 34 -19.14 -7.63 2.65
N ASN A 35 -18.67 -8.47 3.58
CA ASN A 35 -18.85 -9.92 3.58
C ASN A 35 -18.29 -10.66 2.34
N GLN A 36 -17.34 -10.06 1.63
CA GLN A 36 -16.69 -10.64 0.44
C GLN A 36 -15.17 -10.54 0.51
N LEU A 37 -14.47 -11.56 0.01
CA LEU A 37 -13.03 -11.48 -0.26
C LEU A 37 -12.82 -10.86 -1.64
N ILE A 38 -12.17 -9.70 -1.66
CA ILE A 38 -11.96 -8.93 -2.89
C ILE A 38 -10.45 -8.91 -3.19
N ALA A 39 -10.09 -9.39 -4.37
CA ALA A 39 -8.72 -9.34 -4.85
C ALA A 39 -8.31 -7.89 -5.10
N LEU A 40 -7.20 -7.47 -4.49
CA LEU A 40 -6.53 -6.23 -4.76
C LEU A 40 -5.66 -6.39 -6.00
N PRO A 41 -5.63 -5.40 -6.90
CA PRO A 41 -4.78 -5.44 -8.06
C PRO A 41 -3.31 -5.39 -7.67
N ALA A 42 -2.47 -5.90 -8.55
CA ALA A 42 -1.02 -5.90 -8.34
C ALA A 42 -0.43 -4.49 -8.44
N SER A 43 -1.11 -3.56 -9.13
CA SER A 43 -0.64 -2.20 -9.40
C SER A 43 -1.63 -1.13 -8.94
N LEU A 44 -1.11 0.06 -8.60
CA LEU A 44 -1.94 1.21 -8.21
C LEU A 44 -2.83 1.72 -9.37
N GLY A 45 -2.41 1.53 -10.63
CA GLY A 45 -3.19 1.95 -11.80
C GLY A 45 -4.47 1.14 -12.02
N GLU A 46 -4.46 -0.13 -11.64
CA GLU A 46 -5.61 -1.03 -11.71
C GLU A 46 -6.62 -0.78 -10.56
N LEU A 47 -6.26 -0.01 -9.53
CA LEU A 47 -7.16 0.30 -8.40
C LEU A 47 -8.46 0.99 -8.85
N CYS A 48 -8.43 1.70 -9.98
CA CYS A 48 -9.62 2.34 -10.56
C CYS A 48 -10.71 1.33 -10.96
N SER A 49 -10.34 0.07 -11.26
CA SER A 49 -11.28 -1.00 -11.62
C SER A 49 -11.94 -1.67 -10.41
N LEU A 50 -11.42 -1.47 -9.20
CA LEU A 50 -11.92 -2.13 -7.98
C LEU A 50 -13.37 -1.75 -7.67
N LYS A 51 -14.16 -2.76 -7.30
CA LYS A 51 -15.52 -2.60 -6.76
C LYS A 51 -15.54 -2.03 -5.32
N LEU A 52 -14.39 -2.01 -4.65
CA LEU A 52 -14.21 -1.40 -3.31
C LEU A 52 -14.42 0.11 -3.29
N LEU A 53 -14.25 0.79 -4.44
CA LEU A 53 -14.32 2.24 -4.53
C LEU A 53 -15.61 2.68 -5.22
N GLY A 54 -16.32 3.61 -4.59
CA GLY A 54 -17.43 4.31 -5.23
C GLY A 54 -16.92 5.25 -6.33
N PHE A 55 -17.83 5.68 -7.21
CA PHE A 55 -17.51 6.57 -8.35
C PHE A 55 -16.67 7.80 -7.94
N TRP A 56 -17.09 8.50 -6.88
CA TRP A 56 -16.39 9.68 -6.38
C TRP A 56 -14.99 9.38 -5.83
N ALA A 57 -14.79 8.22 -5.21
CA ALA A 57 -13.47 7.82 -4.73
C ALA A 57 -12.54 7.45 -5.88
N LYS A 58 -13.05 6.82 -6.94
CA LYS A 58 -12.28 6.55 -8.17
C LYS A 58 -11.85 7.85 -8.83
N LEU A 59 -12.76 8.80 -8.97
CA LEU A 59 -12.45 10.12 -9.53
C LEU A 59 -11.41 10.85 -8.67
N ARG A 60 -11.59 10.83 -7.35
CA ARG A 60 -10.65 11.44 -6.40
C ARG A 60 -9.27 10.80 -6.43
N LEU A 61 -9.20 9.47 -6.55
CA LEU A 61 -7.98 8.70 -6.74
C LEU A 61 -7.26 9.12 -8.03
N GLY A 62 -7.99 9.17 -9.15
CA GLY A 62 -7.46 9.59 -10.45
C GLY A 62 -6.86 11.00 -10.40
N PHE A 63 -7.58 11.98 -9.84
CA PHE A 63 -7.04 13.33 -9.63
C PHE A 63 -5.78 13.33 -8.75
N GLY A 64 -5.76 12.51 -7.71
CA GLY A 64 -4.58 12.33 -6.85
C GLY A 64 -3.36 11.81 -7.61
N LEU A 65 -3.55 10.78 -8.43
CA LEU A 65 -2.48 10.16 -9.23
C LEU A 65 -1.94 11.12 -10.31
N LEU A 66 -2.79 12.00 -10.84
CA LEU A 66 -2.40 13.06 -11.77
C LEU A 66 -1.75 14.28 -11.10
N GLY A 67 -1.59 14.27 -9.78
CA GLY A 67 -0.93 15.34 -9.04
C GLY A 67 -1.85 16.49 -8.60
N PHE A 68 -3.16 16.40 -8.81
CA PHE A 68 -4.14 17.39 -8.33
C PHE A 68 -4.40 17.23 -6.83
N ILE A 69 -3.38 17.55 -6.04
CA ILE A 69 -3.33 17.32 -4.61
C ILE A 69 -3.26 18.68 -3.89
N LYS A 70 -3.91 18.78 -2.74
CA LYS A 70 -3.78 19.97 -1.87
C LYS A 70 -2.33 20.17 -1.45
N ARG A 71 -1.91 21.42 -1.28
CA ARG A 71 -0.55 21.81 -0.84
C ARG A 71 -0.11 20.98 0.37
N LYS A 72 1.17 20.62 0.37
CA LYS A 72 1.80 19.89 1.47
C LYS A 72 1.75 20.75 2.74
N PRO A 73 1.35 20.19 3.90
CA PRO A 73 1.42 20.91 5.17
C PRO A 73 2.87 21.20 5.56
N GLN A 74 3.09 22.25 6.36
CA GLN A 74 4.43 22.60 6.88
C GLN A 74 4.90 21.67 8.03
N LYS A 75 4.00 20.84 8.55
CA LYS A 75 4.30 19.82 9.57
C LYS A 75 4.58 18.46 8.94
N GLU A 76 5.23 17.57 9.69
CA GLU A 76 5.21 16.15 9.36
C GLU A 76 3.76 15.65 9.36
N GLU A 77 3.43 14.86 8.34
CA GLU A 77 2.11 14.26 8.18
C GLU A 77 2.18 12.75 8.45
N THR A 78 1.13 12.23 9.06
CA THR A 78 0.96 10.79 9.24
C THR A 78 0.64 10.13 7.90
N LEU A 79 0.84 8.82 7.80
CA LEU A 79 0.50 8.07 6.59
C LEU A 79 -0.99 8.21 6.23
N LYS A 80 -1.85 8.24 7.24
CA LYS A 80 -3.28 8.56 7.08
C LYS A 80 -3.49 9.95 6.49
N GLU A 81 -2.90 10.99 7.08
CA GLU A 81 -3.05 12.38 6.58
C GLU A 81 -2.56 12.51 5.14
N PHE A 82 -1.41 11.92 4.83
CA PHE A 82 -0.86 11.86 3.48
C PHE A 82 -1.82 11.17 2.51
N ALA A 83 -2.24 9.95 2.83
CA ALA A 83 -3.09 9.14 1.96
C ALA A 83 -4.45 9.80 1.71
N VAL A 84 -5.08 10.35 2.75
CA VAL A 84 -6.37 11.06 2.63
C VAL A 84 -6.20 12.34 1.80
N ARG A 85 -5.10 13.08 1.98
CA ARG A 85 -4.80 14.27 1.19
C ARG A 85 -4.54 13.96 -0.28
N HIS A 86 -3.96 12.81 -0.60
CA HIS A 86 -3.66 12.41 -1.98
C HIS A 86 -4.83 11.73 -2.67
N PHE A 87 -5.51 10.79 -2.01
CA PHE A 87 -6.43 9.85 -2.65
C PHE A 87 -7.83 9.86 -2.03
N GLY A 88 -8.01 10.56 -0.91
CA GLY A 88 -9.29 10.64 -0.21
C GLY A 88 -9.48 9.54 0.83
N LYS A 89 -10.47 9.77 1.71
CA LYS A 89 -10.73 8.93 2.88
C LYS A 89 -11.08 7.48 2.53
N GLN A 90 -11.95 7.28 1.55
CA GLN A 90 -12.40 5.93 1.17
C GLN A 90 -11.26 5.06 0.62
N VAL A 91 -10.33 5.65 -0.15
CA VAL A 91 -9.15 4.92 -0.64
C VAL A 91 -8.24 4.54 0.52
N PHE A 92 -8.05 5.45 1.48
CA PHE A 92 -7.30 5.15 2.68
C PHE A 92 -7.90 3.95 3.43
N GLU A 93 -9.17 4.03 3.82
CA GLU A 93 -9.82 3.03 4.68
C GLU A 93 -9.95 1.64 4.04
N ARG A 94 -10.20 1.58 2.72
CA ARG A 94 -10.54 0.32 2.04
C ARG A 94 -9.37 -0.33 1.31
N VAL A 95 -8.28 0.41 1.10
CA VAL A 95 -7.13 -0.06 0.34
C VAL A 95 -5.88 0.11 1.17
N ILE A 96 -5.49 1.36 1.48
CA ILE A 96 -4.18 1.66 2.05
C ILE A 96 -4.06 1.12 3.48
N ASP A 97 -5.08 1.30 4.32
CA ASP A 97 -5.10 0.84 5.71
C ASP A 97 -4.95 -0.70 5.84
N PRO A 98 -5.69 -1.54 5.10
CA PRO A 98 -5.43 -2.98 5.03
C PRO A 98 -4.02 -3.36 4.58
N PHE A 99 -3.45 -2.63 3.61
CA PHE A 99 -2.09 -2.88 3.15
C PHE A 99 -1.04 -2.53 4.22
N VAL A 100 -1.21 -1.39 4.88
CA VAL A 100 -0.25 -0.88 5.88
C VAL A 100 -0.33 -1.72 7.15
N SER A 101 -1.52 -2.02 7.64
CA SER A 101 -1.71 -2.89 8.81
C SER A 101 -1.13 -4.30 8.56
N GLY A 102 -1.22 -4.83 7.34
CA GLY A 102 -0.60 -6.11 6.98
C GLY A 102 0.93 -6.10 6.95
N VAL A 103 1.58 -4.96 6.70
CA VAL A 103 3.05 -4.85 6.63
C VAL A 103 3.65 -4.39 7.95
N TYR A 104 3.06 -3.37 8.57
CA TYR A 104 3.61 -2.69 9.73
C TYR A 104 2.92 -3.09 11.04
N ALA A 105 1.81 -3.84 11.00
CA ALA A 105 0.98 -4.18 12.16
C ALA A 105 0.66 -2.99 13.09
N GLY A 106 0.73 -1.77 12.55
CA GLY A 106 0.71 -0.52 13.30
C GLY A 106 -0.41 0.41 12.84
N ASP A 107 -0.80 1.33 13.71
CA ASP A 107 -1.82 2.34 13.44
C ASP A 107 -1.31 3.39 12.42
N PRO A 108 -1.86 3.47 11.20
CA PRO A 108 -1.38 4.42 10.20
C PRO A 108 -1.64 5.88 10.57
N ALA A 109 -2.47 6.14 11.58
CA ALA A 109 -2.64 7.48 12.15
C ALA A 109 -1.48 7.89 13.07
N LYS A 110 -0.58 6.98 13.42
CA LYS A 110 0.61 7.26 14.25
C LYS A 110 1.92 7.09 13.47
N LEU A 111 1.85 6.54 12.27
CA LEU A 111 3.01 6.23 11.45
C LEU A 111 3.39 7.42 10.57
N SER A 112 4.64 7.88 10.64
CA SER A 112 5.14 8.99 9.82
C SER A 112 5.13 8.61 8.34
N ALA A 113 4.48 9.41 7.48
CA ALA A 113 4.41 9.13 6.04
C ALA A 113 5.81 9.10 5.41
N LYS A 114 6.70 9.98 5.88
CA LYS A 114 8.09 10.07 5.41
C LYS A 114 8.88 8.80 5.73
N ALA A 115 8.66 8.21 6.91
CA ALA A 115 9.36 6.98 7.30
C ALA A 115 8.79 5.72 6.62
N ALA A 116 7.50 5.73 6.25
CA ALA A 116 6.84 4.58 5.63
C ALA A 116 7.05 4.47 4.12
N LEU A 117 7.18 5.62 3.45
CA LEU A 117 7.20 5.75 2.00
C LEU A 117 8.53 6.29 1.46
N GLY A 118 9.46 6.64 2.35
CA GLY A 118 10.77 7.19 2.02
C GLY A 118 11.83 6.14 1.74
#